data_AF-A0A352GNR1-F1
#
_entry.id   AF-A0A352GNR1-F1
#
_cell.length_a   1.000
_cell.length_b   1.000
_cell.length_c   1.000
_cell.angle_alpha   90.00
_cell.angle_beta   90.00
_cell.angle_gamma   90.00
#
_symmetry.space_group_name_H-M   'P 1'
#
loop_
_entity.id
_entity.type
_entity.pdbx_description
1 polymer ?
#
loop_
_entity_poly.entity_id
_entity_poly.type
_entity_poly.pdbx_seq_one_letter_code
_entity_poly.pdbx_strand_id
1 'polypeptide(L)'
;MSIVLGCIADDFTGATDLANTLVKNGMRTVQVNGVPSGASLKDLGDAEAVVVALKSRTCPVHEAVTESLAALAWLKGLGTRQIFFKYCSTFDSTDIGNIGPVADA
;
A
#
# COMPACT_ATOMS: atom_id res chain seq x y z
N MET A 1 -4.00 -19.51 3.25
CA MET A 1 -3.95 -19.01 1.87
C MET A 1 -2.87 -17.94 1.81
N SER A 2 -2.18 -17.79 0.68
CA SER A 2 -1.10 -16.80 0.53
C SER A 2 -1.67 -15.43 0.15
N ILE A 3 -1.10 -14.34 0.65
CA ILE A 3 -1.42 -13.00 0.15
C ILE A 3 -1.06 -12.95 -1.33
N VAL A 4 -2.03 -12.68 -2.21
CA VAL A 4 -1.81 -12.59 -3.65
C VAL A 4 -1.47 -11.16 -4.04
N LEU A 5 -2.13 -10.18 -3.42
CA LEU A 5 -2.01 -8.76 -3.78
C LEU A 5 -1.55 -7.91 -2.59
N GLY A 6 -0.39 -7.25 -2.72
CA GLY A 6 0.05 -6.21 -1.81
C GLY A 6 -0.22 -4.83 -2.41
N CYS A 7 -0.84 -3.93 -1.66
CA CYS A 7 -1.14 -2.58 -2.13
C CYS A 7 -0.44 -1.55 -1.24
N ILE A 8 0.07 -0.50 -1.87
CA ILE A 8 0.66 0.67 -1.20
C ILE A 8 -0.20 1.86 -1.60
N ALA A 9 -0.85 2.51 -0.65
CA ALA A 9 -1.72 3.65 -0.89
C ALA A 9 -1.12 4.94 -0.32
N ASP A 10 -1.18 6.03 -1.09
CA ASP A 10 -0.59 7.33 -0.73
C ASP A 10 -1.32 8.08 0.39
N ASP A 11 -2.54 7.64 0.72
CA ASP A 11 -3.37 8.16 1.80
C ASP A 11 -4.26 7.09 2.47
N PHE A 12 -4.90 7.49 3.57
CA PHE A 12 -5.80 6.62 4.34
C PHE A 12 -7.15 6.37 3.64
N THR A 13 -7.72 7.40 3.02
CA THR A 13 -9.05 7.31 2.40
C THR A 13 -9.00 6.46 1.13
N GLY A 14 -8.01 6.67 0.27
CA GLY A 14 -7.77 5.86 -0.92
C GLY A 14 -7.37 4.42 -0.61
N ALA A 15 -6.71 4.15 0.53
CA ALA A 15 -6.52 2.80 1.03
C ALA A 15 -7.85 2.10 1.34
N THR A 16 -8.73 2.78 2.08
CA THR A 16 -10.04 2.24 2.49
C THR A 16 -10.94 2.02 1.28
N ASP A 17 -10.90 2.94 0.31
CA ASP A 17 -11.64 2.84 -0.94
C ASP A 17 -11.18 1.64 -1.80
N LEU A 18 -9.86 1.44 -1.93
CA LEU A 18 -9.30 0.26 -2.61
C LEU A 18 -9.70 -1.02 -1.88
N ALA A 19 -9.55 -1.08 -0.56
CA ALA A 19 -9.92 -2.25 0.24
C ALA A 19 -11.41 -2.59 0.07
N ASN A 20 -12.29 -1.59 0.09
CA ASN A 20 -13.72 -1.76 -0.17
C ASN A 20 -13.99 -2.32 -1.57
N THR A 21 -13.28 -1.84 -2.60
CA THR A 21 -13.39 -2.37 -3.97
C THR A 21 -12.96 -3.84 -4.03
N LEU A 22 -11.85 -4.20 -3.41
CA LEU A 22 -11.35 -5.59 -3.38
C LEU A 22 -12.33 -6.52 -2.66
N VAL A 23 -12.84 -6.11 -1.48
CA VAL A 23 -13.83 -6.88 -0.71
C VAL A 23 -15.13 -7.08 -1.49
N LYS A 24 -15.65 -6.03 -2.15
CA LYS A 24 -16.85 -6.12 -2.99
C LYS A 24 -16.71 -7.08 -4.17
N ASN A 25 -15.48 -7.29 -4.64
CA ASN A 25 -15.17 -8.23 -5.71
C ASN A 25 -14.66 -9.59 -5.20
N GLY A 26 -14.86 -9.89 -3.91
CA GLY A 26 -14.65 -11.23 -3.35
C GLY A 26 -13.25 -11.50 -2.80
N MET A 27 -12.36 -10.50 -2.72
CA MET A 27 -11.04 -10.68 -2.10
C MET A 27 -11.06 -10.29 -0.62
N ARG A 28 -10.72 -11.24 0.26
CA ARG A 28 -10.52 -10.93 1.69
C ARG A 28 -9.34 -9.99 1.85
N THR A 29 -9.58 -8.82 2.41
CA THR A 29 -8.61 -7.73 2.42
C THR A 29 -8.40 -7.21 3.83
N VAL A 30 -7.14 -7.04 4.21
CA VAL A 30 -6.74 -6.35 5.43
C VAL A 30 -6.11 -5.02 5.06
N GLN A 31 -6.54 -3.93 5.70
CA GLN A 31 -5.83 -2.66 5.66
C GLN A 31 -4.96 -2.51 6.91
N VAL A 32 -3.72 -2.05 6.72
CA VAL A 32 -2.81 -1.65 7.79
C VAL A 32 -2.44 -0.18 7.62
N ASN A 33 -2.27 0.54 8.74
CA ASN A 33 -1.94 1.97 8.73
C ASN A 33 -0.48 2.17 9.09
N GLY A 34 0.30 2.71 8.15
CA GLY A 34 1.75 2.74 8.20
C GLY A 34 2.38 1.38 7.92
N VAL A 35 3.71 1.37 7.77
CA VAL A 35 4.50 0.14 7.64
C VAL A 35 4.63 -0.48 9.02
N PRO A 36 4.15 -1.71 9.24
CA PRO A 36 4.25 -2.33 10.55
C PRO A 36 5.70 -2.59 10.97
N SER A 37 6.00 -2.47 12.26
CA SER A 37 7.34 -2.66 12.82
C SER A 37 7.43 -3.92 13.69
N GLY A 38 8.60 -4.58 13.67
CA GLY A 38 8.87 -5.76 14.50
C GLY A 38 8.13 -7.04 14.08
N ALA A 39 8.08 -8.03 14.97
CA ALA A 39 7.42 -9.33 14.72
C ALA A 39 5.88 -9.27 14.73
N SER A 40 5.27 -8.08 14.66
CA SER A 40 3.86 -7.84 15.04
C SER A 40 2.82 -8.25 13.99
N LEU A 41 3.14 -9.17 13.07
CA LEU A 41 2.24 -9.54 11.97
C LEU A 41 2.30 -11.02 11.67
N LYS A 42 2.10 -11.83 12.70
CA LYS A 42 1.95 -13.26 12.49
C LYS A 42 0.53 -13.65 12.11
N ASP A 43 -0.44 -12.75 12.22
CA ASP A 43 -1.83 -13.08 11.91
C ASP A 43 -2.50 -12.00 11.03
N LEU A 44 -2.42 -12.23 9.72
CA LEU A 44 -3.25 -11.56 8.72
C LEU A 44 -4.50 -12.42 8.39
N GLY A 45 -4.80 -13.42 9.24
CA GLY A 45 -5.88 -14.37 9.04
C GLY A 45 -5.78 -15.09 7.69
N ASP A 46 -6.92 -15.15 7.02
CA ASP A 46 -7.10 -15.72 5.70
C ASP A 46 -7.12 -14.66 4.58
N ALA A 47 -6.50 -13.50 4.82
CA ALA A 47 -6.42 -12.42 3.83
C ALA A 47 -5.80 -12.89 2.51
N GLU A 48 -6.30 -12.33 1.42
CA GLU A 48 -5.82 -12.54 0.05
C GLU A 48 -5.19 -11.26 -0.51
N ALA A 49 -5.57 -10.09 0.05
CA ALA A 49 -4.95 -8.81 -0.20
C ALA A 49 -4.60 -8.05 1.09
N VAL A 50 -3.54 -7.26 1.02
CA VAL A 50 -3.13 -6.35 2.10
C VAL A 50 -2.95 -4.95 1.52
N VAL A 51 -3.54 -3.94 2.16
CA VAL A 51 -3.42 -2.53 1.76
C VAL A 51 -2.69 -1.75 2.85
N VAL A 52 -1.49 -1.23 2.54
CA VAL A 52 -0.72 -0.34 3.41
C VAL A 52 -1.13 1.09 3.14
N ALA A 53 -1.74 1.75 4.12
CA ALA A 53 -2.09 3.16 4.07
C ALA A 53 -0.92 4.03 4.57
N LEU A 54 -0.33 4.83 3.69
CA LEU A 54 0.71 5.80 4.03
C LEU A 54 0.13 7.22 4.11
N LYS A 55 0.98 8.18 4.47
CA LYS A 55 0.67 9.63 4.35
C LYS A 55 1.64 10.27 3.36
N SER A 56 1.81 9.64 2.21
CA SER A 56 2.89 9.93 1.28
C SER A 56 2.49 10.79 0.07
N ARG A 57 1.22 11.20 -0.05
CA ARG A 57 0.76 12.04 -1.18
C ARG A 57 1.52 13.37 -1.33
N THR A 58 1.67 14.09 -0.22
CA THR A 58 2.19 15.47 -0.21
C THR A 58 3.40 15.66 0.70
N CYS A 59 3.95 14.58 1.27
CA CYS A 59 5.19 14.67 2.04
C CYS A 59 6.38 14.90 1.08
N PRO A 60 7.56 15.28 1.60
CA PRO A 60 8.77 15.35 0.80
C PRO A 60 9.02 14.06 -0.01
N VAL A 61 9.45 14.20 -1.27
CA VAL A 61 9.66 13.07 -2.20
C VAL A 61 10.48 11.94 -1.59
N HIS A 62 11.57 12.28 -0.89
CA HIS A 62 12.45 11.29 -0.27
C HIS A 62 11.76 10.48 0.85
N GLU A 63 10.84 11.10 1.59
CA GLU A 63 10.03 10.41 2.60
C GLU A 63 9.02 9.47 1.93
N ALA A 64 8.33 9.94 0.89
CA ALA A 64 7.37 9.13 0.13
C ALA A 64 8.01 7.88 -0.47
N VAL A 65 9.19 8.04 -1.09
CA VAL A 65 9.97 6.92 -1.65
C VAL A 65 10.42 5.97 -0.53
N THR A 66 10.98 6.49 0.56
CA THR A 66 11.46 5.67 1.68
C THR A 66 10.34 4.84 2.31
N GLU A 67 9.19 5.45 2.60
CA GLU A 67 8.04 4.74 3.17
C GLU A 67 7.45 3.72 2.20
N SER A 68 7.38 4.05 0.91
CA SER A 68 6.86 3.13 -0.12
C SER A 68 7.77 1.93 -0.32
N LEU A 69 9.09 2.12 -0.33
CA LEU A 69 10.06 1.01 -0.39
C LEU A 69 10.03 0.15 0.87
N ALA A 70 9.83 0.74 2.05
CA ALA A 70 9.65 -0.01 3.28
C ALA A 70 8.35 -0.85 3.25
N ALA A 71 7.25 -0.27 2.76
CA ALA A 71 5.99 -1.00 2.54
C ALA A 71 6.15 -2.13 1.52
N LEU A 72 6.87 -1.87 0.42
CA LEU A 72 7.17 -2.86 -0.61
C LEU A 72 7.99 -4.03 -0.06
N ALA A 73 9.07 -3.75 0.67
CA ALA A 73 9.90 -4.77 1.29
C ALA A 73 9.10 -5.63 2.27
N TRP A 74 8.24 -4.98 3.06
CA TRP A 74 7.34 -5.66 3.98
C TRP A 74 6.32 -6.56 3.26
N LEU A 75 5.63 -6.06 2.25
CA LEU A 75 4.67 -6.81 1.43
C LEU A 75 5.33 -7.99 0.70
N LYS A 76 6.55 -7.80 0.17
CA LYS A 76 7.34 -8.90 -0.43
C LYS A 76 7.68 -9.97 0.60
N GLY A 77 7.97 -9.59 1.84
CA GLY A 77 8.19 -10.51 2.96
C GLY A 77 6.99 -11.41 3.28
N LEU A 78 5.76 -10.99 2.92
CA LEU A 78 4.54 -11.79 3.05
C LEU A 78 4.35 -12.82 1.91
N GLY A 79 5.22 -12.81 0.89
CA GLY A 79 5.07 -13.66 -0.30
C GLY A 79 4.02 -13.17 -1.29
N THR A 80 3.72 -11.87 -1.31
CA THR A 80 2.81 -11.26 -2.29
C THR A 80 3.24 -11.55 -3.72
N ARG A 81 2.28 -11.91 -4.58
CA ARG A 81 2.53 -12.21 -6.00
C ARG A 81 2.53 -10.95 -6.87
N GLN A 82 1.70 -9.97 -6.52
CA GLN A 82 1.54 -8.72 -7.25
C GLN A 82 1.56 -7.54 -6.29
N ILE A 83 2.10 -6.42 -6.76
CA ILE A 83 2.09 -5.13 -6.07
C ILE A 83 1.22 -4.15 -6.84
N PHE A 84 0.42 -3.35 -6.12
CA PHE A 84 -0.40 -2.28 -6.66
C PHE A 84 -0.11 -0.96 -5.93
N PHE A 85 0.35 0.05 -6.66
CA PHE A 85 0.51 1.40 -6.12
C PHE A 85 -0.75 2.22 -6.37
N LYS A 86 -1.42 2.63 -5.29
CA LYS A 86 -2.68 3.39 -5.29
C LYS A 86 -2.41 4.85 -4.97
N TYR A 87 -2.84 5.72 -5.86
CA TYR A 87 -2.88 7.18 -5.70
C TYR A 87 -4.27 7.72 -6.02
N CYS A 88 -4.50 9.02 -5.84
CA CYS A 88 -5.81 9.64 -6.07
C CYS A 88 -6.30 9.48 -7.53
N SER A 89 -7.61 9.31 -7.72
CA SER A 89 -8.21 9.15 -9.06
C SER A 89 -8.07 10.40 -9.94
N THR A 90 -7.90 11.57 -9.33
CA THR A 90 -7.66 12.85 -9.99
C THR A 90 -6.18 13.18 -10.19
N PHE A 91 -5.30 12.19 -9.97
CA PHE A 91 -3.85 12.32 -10.20
C PHE A 91 -3.17 13.40 -9.33
N ASP A 92 -3.69 13.63 -8.12
CA ASP A 92 -3.19 14.61 -7.15
C ASP A 92 -1.68 14.50 -6.95
N SER A 93 -0.95 15.44 -7.53
CA SER A 93 0.51 15.52 -7.52
C SER A 93 0.96 16.92 -7.97
N THR A 94 2.26 17.17 -7.86
CA THR A 94 2.93 18.35 -8.43
C THR A 94 4.05 17.89 -9.35
N ASP A 95 4.70 18.82 -10.06
CA ASP A 95 5.84 18.51 -10.95
C ASP A 95 6.98 17.77 -10.25
N ILE A 96 7.10 17.90 -8.92
CA ILE A 96 8.14 17.24 -8.14
C ILE A 96 7.73 15.86 -7.61
N GLY A 97 6.45 15.47 -7.66
CA GLY A 97 5.99 14.20 -7.10
C GLY A 97 4.61 14.22 -6.43
N ASN A 98 4.19 13.10 -5.81
CA ASN A 98 5.00 11.90 -5.51
C ASN A 98 4.74 10.67 -6.39
N ILE A 99 3.76 10.71 -7.31
CA ILE A 99 3.37 9.54 -8.11
C ILE A 99 4.54 8.99 -8.93
N GLY A 100 5.21 9.84 -9.72
CA GLY A 100 6.35 9.43 -10.56
C GLY A 100 7.53 8.87 -9.74
N PRO A 101 8.11 9.67 -8.82
CA PRO A 101 9.24 9.21 -8.02
C PRO A 101 9.00 7.91 -7.24
N VAL A 102 7.79 7.68 -6.73
CA VAL A 102 7.45 6.44 -6.03
C VAL A 102 7.31 5.26 -7.01
N ALA A 103 6.78 5.47 -8.21
CA ALA A 103 6.64 4.42 -9.21
C ALA A 103 7.98 3.99 -9.85
N ASP A 104 8.95 4.90 -9.94
CA ASP A 104 10.29 4.64 -10.51
C ASP A 104 11.22 3.88 -9.55
N ALA A 105 10.99 3.96 -8.24
CA ALA A 105 11.85 3.41 -7.18
C ALA A 105 11.72 1.89 -6.98
#